data_AF-A0A1M6V0F2-F1
#
_entry.id   AF-A0A1M6V0F2-F1
#
_cell.length_a   1.000
_cell.length_b   1.000
_cell.length_c   1.000
_cell.angle_alpha   90.00
_cell.angle_beta   90.00
_cell.angle_gamma   90.00
#
_symmetry.space_group_name_H-M   'P 1'
#
loop_
_entity.id
_entity.type
_entity.pdbx_description
1 polymer ?
#
loop_
_entity_poly.entity_id
_entity_poly.type
_entity_poly.pdbx_seq_one_letter_code
_entity_poly.pdbx_strand_id
1 'polypeptide(L)'
;MPLAHVVVEKVLQYNFMKRIALFFIFLSCAFTYAQQTIVEKDLMVYQPSESSTKLNKAYSENMFFGLFGVKPFIKALHPNESKIKTLTITNSSTKKVAYKADYDEMNNLVNLELTEEVAKPTKVIYVYRDGVISSETIEKKGAEKKVNQFFYNQDKMYIKNANQLFDVIWLEGDVMMKKTYLEQKIGFEDRLMHDCRITKSLGQDINKICYSNSAFKVPFKVKEFTPDVDPKTEKINLIEGSWSEIKLVSSNKYQILKNNQPQFEVELDQNQRLKKFKFLGNKSDKQQPMQFDFTYTFYK
;
A
#
# COMPACT_ATOMS: atom_id res chain seq x y z
N MET A 1 -1.29 -69.99 30.76
CA MET A 1 -0.68 -69.42 29.53
C MET A 1 -1.58 -68.53 28.63
N PRO A 2 -2.79 -68.03 29.01
CA PRO A 2 -3.56 -67.13 28.13
C PRO A 2 -3.39 -65.63 28.44
N LEU A 3 -2.96 -65.24 29.65
CA LEU A 3 -2.81 -63.82 30.02
C LEU A 3 -1.62 -63.12 29.33
N ALA A 4 -0.50 -63.82 29.13
CA ALA A 4 0.71 -63.22 28.55
C ALA A 4 0.52 -62.86 27.06
N HIS A 5 -0.25 -63.65 26.31
CA HIS A 5 -0.49 -63.39 24.89
C HIS A 5 -1.40 -62.17 24.65
N VAL A 6 -2.43 -61.99 25.48
CA VAL A 6 -3.37 -60.86 25.41
C VAL A 6 -2.71 -59.54 25.79
N VAL A 7 -1.76 -59.56 26.73
CA VAL A 7 -0.99 -58.36 27.13
C VAL A 7 0.00 -57.96 26.03
N VAL A 8 0.66 -58.92 25.37
CA VAL A 8 1.60 -58.63 24.26
C VAL A 8 0.88 -58.06 23.03
N GLU A 9 -0.29 -58.60 22.66
CA GLU A 9 -1.10 -58.05 21.55
C GLU A 9 -1.63 -56.64 21.84
N LYS A 10 -2.09 -56.37 23.07
CA LYS A 10 -2.56 -55.02 23.46
C LYS A 10 -1.43 -54.00 23.54
N VAL A 11 -0.23 -54.39 23.98
CA VAL A 11 0.95 -53.49 24.04
C VAL A 11 1.48 -53.19 22.64
N LEU A 12 1.47 -54.16 21.72
CA LEU A 12 1.85 -53.97 20.30
C LEU A 12 0.84 -53.08 19.55
N GLN A 13 -0.47 -53.30 19.72
CA GLN A 13 -1.50 -52.45 19.12
C GLN A 13 -1.49 -51.02 19.68
N TYR A 14 -1.23 -50.84 20.98
CA TYR A 14 -1.13 -49.50 21.59
C TYR A 14 0.11 -48.72 21.12
N ASN A 15 1.25 -49.40 20.95
CA ASN A 15 2.46 -48.79 20.38
C ASN A 15 2.33 -48.49 18.89
N PHE A 16 1.59 -49.30 18.13
CA PHE A 16 1.32 -49.06 16.71
C PHE A 16 0.35 -47.89 16.50
N MET A 17 -0.75 -47.82 17.28
CA MET A 17 -1.66 -46.67 17.25
C MET A 17 -1.02 -45.38 17.76
N LYS A 18 -0.12 -45.42 18.76
CA LYS A 18 0.67 -44.26 19.17
C LYS A 18 1.58 -43.77 18.05
N ARG A 19 2.24 -44.66 17.30
CA ARG A 19 3.11 -44.29 16.17
C ARG A 19 2.32 -43.71 15.01
N ILE A 20 1.13 -44.23 14.70
CA ILE A 20 0.23 -43.69 13.67
C ILE A 20 -0.34 -42.33 14.09
N ALA A 21 -0.78 -42.19 15.34
CA ALA A 21 -1.27 -40.90 15.86
C ALA A 21 -0.15 -39.85 15.89
N LEU A 22 1.08 -40.22 16.30
CA LEU A 22 2.25 -39.36 16.21
C LEU A 22 2.59 -39.00 14.76
N PHE A 23 2.45 -39.92 13.80
CA PHE A 23 2.68 -39.66 12.38
C PHE A 23 1.61 -38.72 11.78
N PHE A 24 0.34 -38.85 12.17
CA PHE A 24 -0.74 -37.93 11.78
C PHE A 24 -0.64 -36.57 12.47
N ILE A 25 -0.14 -36.51 13.71
CA ILE A 25 0.20 -35.24 14.40
C ILE A 25 1.43 -34.60 13.73
N PHE A 26 2.42 -35.38 13.31
CA PHE A 26 3.58 -34.87 12.57
C PHE A 26 3.19 -34.40 11.17
N LEU A 27 2.30 -35.11 10.48
CA LEU A 27 1.71 -34.64 9.22
C LEU A 27 0.87 -33.38 9.44
N SER A 28 -0.04 -33.35 10.42
CA SER A 28 -0.88 -32.17 10.66
C SER A 28 -0.08 -30.96 11.15
N CYS A 29 1.01 -31.14 11.90
CA CYS A 29 1.98 -30.09 12.24
C CYS A 29 2.87 -29.69 11.06
N ALA A 30 3.20 -30.60 10.14
CA ALA A 30 3.91 -30.26 8.90
C ALA A 30 3.00 -29.52 7.89
N PHE A 31 1.69 -29.83 7.88
CA PHE A 31 0.69 -29.14 7.06
C PHE A 31 0.30 -27.77 7.63
N THR A 32 0.45 -27.52 8.94
CA THR A 32 0.21 -26.19 9.54
C THR A 32 1.39 -25.22 9.43
N TYR A 33 2.55 -25.67 8.94
CA TYR A 33 3.72 -24.83 8.65
C TYR A 33 4.24 -24.96 7.22
N ALA A 34 3.40 -25.34 6.27
CA ALA A 34 3.64 -25.03 4.86
C ALA A 34 3.41 -23.52 4.65
N GLN A 35 4.28 -22.67 5.19
CA GLN A 35 4.44 -21.32 4.62
C GLN A 35 4.76 -21.55 3.15
N GLN A 36 3.85 -21.17 2.26
CA GLN A 36 4.03 -21.31 0.81
C GLN A 36 5.33 -20.61 0.43
N THR A 37 6.38 -21.40 0.22
CA THR A 37 7.64 -20.89 -0.30
C THR A 37 7.45 -20.56 -1.76
N ILE A 38 7.88 -19.35 -2.13
CA ILE A 38 7.74 -18.83 -3.49
C ILE A 38 9.01 -19.14 -4.30
N VAL A 39 8.81 -19.56 -5.55
CA VAL A 39 9.88 -19.66 -6.54
C VAL A 39 9.87 -18.39 -7.38
N GLU A 40 10.64 -17.37 -6.97
CA GLU A 40 10.61 -16.02 -7.57
C GLU A 40 10.78 -16.04 -9.09
N LYS A 41 11.70 -16.87 -9.61
CA LYS A 41 11.99 -16.96 -11.06
C LYS A 41 10.76 -17.28 -11.91
N ASP A 42 9.81 -18.05 -11.39
CA ASP A 42 8.63 -18.47 -12.13
C ASP A 42 7.57 -17.34 -12.18
N LEU A 43 7.74 -16.32 -11.34
CA LEU A 43 6.87 -15.15 -11.24
C LEU A 43 7.49 -13.89 -11.88
N MET A 44 8.81 -13.90 -12.12
CA MET A 44 9.53 -12.85 -12.84
C MET A 44 9.32 -12.95 -14.36
N VAL A 45 8.06 -12.96 -14.77
CA VAL A 45 7.62 -12.98 -16.18
C VAL A 45 7.25 -11.55 -16.61
N TYR A 46 7.31 -11.25 -17.90
CA TYR A 46 6.88 -9.96 -18.42
C TYR A 46 5.79 -10.11 -19.47
N GLN A 47 4.56 -10.20 -19.00
CA GLN A 47 3.33 -10.36 -19.79
C GLN A 47 2.30 -9.32 -19.33
N PRO A 48 2.49 -8.03 -19.67
CA PRO A 48 1.56 -6.98 -19.28
C PRO A 48 0.21 -7.13 -19.97
N SER A 49 -0.82 -6.65 -19.26
CA SER A 49 -2.24 -6.66 -19.65
C SER A 49 -2.85 -5.26 -19.49
N GLU A 50 -4.09 -5.06 -19.94
CA GLU A 50 -4.81 -3.80 -19.68
C GLU A 50 -4.94 -3.52 -18.17
N SER A 51 -5.21 -4.55 -17.37
CA SER A 51 -5.21 -4.47 -15.90
C SER A 51 -3.85 -3.99 -15.36
N SER A 52 -2.74 -4.41 -15.99
CA SER A 52 -1.40 -3.97 -15.60
C SER A 52 -1.22 -2.46 -15.77
N THR A 53 -1.82 -1.86 -16.79
CA THR A 53 -1.77 -0.40 -17.00
C THR A 53 -2.52 0.35 -15.90
N LYS A 54 -3.72 -0.13 -15.54
CA LYS A 54 -4.53 0.43 -14.43
C LYS A 54 -3.78 0.35 -13.10
N LEU A 55 -3.17 -0.80 -12.82
CA LEU A 55 -2.36 -1.03 -11.63
C LEU A 55 -1.13 -0.11 -11.57
N ASN A 56 -0.40 0.05 -12.68
CA ASN A 56 0.74 0.98 -12.76
C ASN A 56 0.32 2.41 -12.45
N LYS A 57 -0.78 2.87 -13.06
CA LYS A 57 -1.31 4.21 -12.79
C LYS A 57 -1.60 4.40 -11.30
N ALA A 58 -2.26 3.44 -10.65
CA ALA A 58 -2.53 3.49 -9.22
C ALA A 58 -1.25 3.48 -8.36
N TYR A 59 -0.23 2.72 -8.78
CA TYR A 59 1.07 2.64 -8.12
C TYR A 59 1.82 3.98 -8.17
N SER A 60 1.90 4.58 -9.36
CA SER A 60 2.61 5.83 -9.61
C SER A 60 1.78 7.09 -9.34
N GLU A 61 0.55 6.97 -8.82
CA GLU A 61 -0.28 8.12 -8.44
C GLU A 61 0.49 9.07 -7.48
N ASN A 62 0.26 10.37 -7.65
CA ASN A 62 0.98 11.47 -6.98
C ASN A 62 1.36 11.17 -5.51
N MET A 63 2.65 10.89 -5.29
CA MET A 63 3.17 10.48 -3.99
C MET A 63 3.10 11.57 -2.92
N PHE A 64 2.95 12.84 -3.32
CA PHE A 64 2.86 13.98 -2.41
C PHE A 64 1.78 13.76 -1.34
N PHE A 65 0.59 13.29 -1.73
CA PHE A 65 -0.52 13.06 -0.81
C PHE A 65 -0.33 11.84 0.10
N GLY A 66 0.55 10.91 -0.30
CA GLY A 66 0.96 9.79 0.54
C GLY A 66 1.69 10.25 1.80
N LEU A 67 2.48 11.33 1.71
CA LEU A 67 3.20 11.92 2.84
C LEU A 67 2.28 12.42 3.96
N PHE A 68 1.07 12.84 3.58
CA PHE A 68 0.05 13.35 4.51
C PHE A 68 -1.00 12.30 4.87
N GLY A 69 -0.91 11.08 4.34
CA GLY A 69 -1.90 10.02 4.58
C GLY A 69 -3.28 10.29 3.95
N VAL A 70 -3.38 11.20 2.98
CA VAL A 70 -4.66 11.63 2.39
C VAL A 70 -4.92 11.12 0.98
N LYS A 71 -4.03 10.27 0.43
CA LYS A 71 -4.15 9.70 -0.93
C LYS A 71 -5.56 9.14 -1.23
N PRO A 72 -6.21 8.36 -0.35
CA PRO A 72 -7.57 7.84 -0.61
C PRO A 72 -8.63 8.94 -0.81
N PHE A 73 -8.53 10.04 -0.05
CA PHE A 73 -9.47 11.16 -0.16
C PHE A 73 -9.29 11.92 -1.46
N ILE A 74 -8.04 12.14 -1.87
CA ILE A 74 -7.74 12.80 -3.15
C ILE A 74 -8.18 11.94 -4.32
N LYS A 75 -7.96 10.61 -4.25
CA LYS A 75 -8.49 9.67 -5.23
C LYS A 75 -10.01 9.78 -5.34
N ALA A 76 -10.71 9.93 -4.22
CA ALA A 76 -12.16 10.06 -4.21
C ALA A 76 -12.71 11.34 -4.86
N LEU A 77 -11.88 12.37 -5.01
CA LEU A 77 -12.25 13.58 -5.74
C LEU A 77 -12.17 13.41 -7.26
N HIS A 78 -11.52 12.34 -7.76
CA HIS A 78 -11.28 12.10 -9.18
C HIS A 78 -10.74 13.32 -9.95
N PRO A 79 -9.63 13.95 -9.51
CA PRO A 79 -9.10 15.13 -10.17
C PRO A 79 -8.75 14.84 -11.64
N ASN A 80 -9.02 15.79 -12.51
CA ASN A 80 -8.79 15.65 -13.95
C ASN A 80 -7.33 15.91 -14.32
N GLU A 81 -6.48 14.90 -14.11
CA GLU A 81 -5.04 14.99 -14.36
C GLU A 81 -4.65 14.39 -15.72
N SER A 82 -5.18 14.97 -16.80
CA SER A 82 -4.91 14.51 -18.18
C SER A 82 -4.00 15.48 -18.95
N LYS A 83 -3.15 14.91 -19.83
CA LYS A 83 -2.21 15.63 -20.72
C LYS A 83 -1.22 16.54 -20.01
N ILE A 84 -0.99 16.31 -18.72
CA ILE A 84 0.00 17.04 -17.94
C ILE A 84 1.37 16.61 -18.44
N LYS A 85 2.23 17.59 -18.71
CA LYS A 85 3.65 17.39 -18.98
C LYS A 85 4.46 17.46 -17.69
N THR A 86 4.19 18.48 -16.88
CA THR A 86 4.83 18.67 -15.58
C THR A 86 3.82 19.20 -14.58
N LEU A 87 3.80 18.60 -13.39
CA LEU A 87 3.17 19.13 -12.19
C LEU A 87 4.28 19.63 -11.25
N THR A 88 4.18 20.88 -10.82
CA THR A 88 5.02 21.47 -9.78
C THR A 88 4.13 21.86 -8.60
N ILE A 89 4.51 21.43 -7.40
CA ILE A 89 3.87 21.80 -6.14
C ILE A 89 4.84 22.68 -5.37
N THR A 90 4.41 23.89 -5.05
CA THR A 90 5.23 24.91 -4.40
C THR A 90 4.64 25.26 -3.04
N ASN A 91 5.48 25.36 -2.02
CA ASN A 91 5.05 25.89 -0.72
C ASN A 91 4.65 27.37 -0.89
N SER A 92 3.40 27.70 -0.57
CA SER A 92 2.84 29.02 -0.77
C SER A 92 3.57 30.11 0.02
N SER A 93 4.14 29.77 1.18
CA SER A 93 4.82 30.71 2.07
C SER A 93 6.28 30.94 1.68
N THR A 94 7.04 29.87 1.42
CA THR A 94 8.48 29.97 1.11
C THR A 94 8.75 30.17 -0.38
N LYS A 95 7.74 29.94 -1.24
CA LYS A 95 7.85 29.89 -2.70
C LYS A 95 8.83 28.83 -3.23
N LYS A 96 9.28 27.91 -2.37
CA LYS A 96 10.15 26.80 -2.76
C LYS A 96 9.34 25.62 -3.28
N VAL A 97 9.89 24.92 -4.26
CA VAL A 97 9.32 23.69 -4.79
C VAL A 97 9.37 22.61 -3.71
N ALA A 98 8.24 21.98 -3.43
CA ALA A 98 8.11 20.85 -2.51
C ALA A 98 8.07 19.51 -3.25
N TYR A 99 7.43 19.48 -4.42
CA TYR A 99 7.32 18.31 -5.26
C TYR A 99 7.31 18.71 -6.73
N LYS A 100 7.90 17.89 -7.58
CA LYS A 100 7.80 17.98 -9.03
C LYS A 100 7.55 16.60 -9.60
N ALA A 101 6.68 16.51 -10.60
CA ALA A 101 6.44 15.29 -11.36
C ALA A 101 6.43 15.62 -12.85
N ASP A 102 7.16 14.86 -13.65
CA ASP A 102 7.14 14.95 -15.11
C ASP A 102 6.52 13.68 -15.69
N TYR A 103 5.67 13.86 -16.69
CA TYR A 103 4.93 12.81 -17.36
C TYR A 103 5.30 12.79 -18.84
N ASP A 104 5.14 11.64 -19.50
CA ASP A 104 5.25 11.51 -20.95
C ASP A 104 3.91 11.81 -21.66
N GLU A 105 3.90 11.79 -23.00
CA GLU A 105 2.71 12.02 -23.83
C GLU A 105 1.61 10.96 -23.63
N MET A 106 1.97 9.79 -23.08
CA MET A 106 1.05 8.72 -22.72
C MET A 106 0.45 8.90 -21.32
N ASN A 107 0.79 9.99 -20.62
CA ASN A 107 0.45 10.28 -19.22
C ASN A 107 1.11 9.33 -18.20
N ASN A 108 2.21 8.68 -18.55
CA ASN A 108 2.99 7.91 -17.60
C ASN A 108 3.89 8.83 -16.78
N LEU A 109 3.98 8.61 -15.47
CA LEU A 109 4.91 9.35 -14.62
C LEU A 109 6.33 8.90 -14.91
N VAL A 110 7.16 9.78 -15.48
CA VAL A 110 8.55 9.47 -15.88
C VAL A 110 9.51 9.77 -14.75
N ASN A 111 9.31 10.88 -14.04
CA ASN A 111 10.09 11.17 -12.86
C ASN A 111 9.26 11.94 -11.83
N LEU A 112 9.66 11.80 -10.56
CA LEU A 112 9.22 12.67 -9.49
C LEU A 112 10.40 13.09 -8.62
N GLU A 113 10.29 14.27 -8.03
CA GLU A 113 11.26 14.84 -7.12
C GLU A 113 10.53 15.39 -5.89
N LEU A 114 10.99 14.99 -4.71
CA LEU A 114 10.62 15.55 -3.42
C LEU A 114 11.79 16.37 -2.89
N THR A 115 11.50 17.53 -2.31
CA THR A 115 12.51 18.40 -1.71
C THR A 115 12.39 18.42 -0.18
N GLU A 116 13.36 19.08 0.45
CA GLU A 116 13.43 19.28 1.90
C GLU A 116 12.24 20.03 2.50
N GLU A 117 11.38 20.65 1.69
CA GLU A 117 10.16 21.31 2.17
C GLU A 117 9.15 20.32 2.79
N VAL A 118 9.17 19.06 2.35
CA VAL A 118 8.18 18.04 2.81
C VAL A 118 8.80 16.70 3.17
N ALA A 119 9.99 16.38 2.66
CA ALA A 119 10.65 15.10 2.94
C ALA A 119 12.16 15.22 2.75
N LYS A 120 12.91 14.19 3.17
CA LYS A 120 14.32 14.10 2.76
C LYS A 120 14.40 14.06 1.22
N PRO A 121 15.25 14.89 0.57
CA PRO A 121 15.25 15.01 -0.88
C PRO A 121 15.38 13.65 -1.56
N THR A 122 14.43 13.36 -2.45
CA THR A 122 14.27 12.06 -3.09
C THR A 122 13.88 12.27 -4.55
N LYS A 123 14.57 11.59 -5.46
CA LYS A 123 14.23 11.52 -6.88
C LYS A 123 13.88 10.09 -7.23
N VAL A 124 12.76 9.91 -7.93
CA VAL A 124 12.38 8.62 -8.50
C VAL A 124 12.30 8.76 -10.02
N ILE A 125 12.94 7.84 -10.73
CA ILE A 125 12.94 7.78 -12.20
C ILE A 125 12.33 6.46 -12.60
N TYR A 126 11.30 6.50 -13.43
CA TYR A 126 10.61 5.33 -13.97
C TYR A 126 11.06 5.09 -15.40
N VAL A 127 11.32 3.82 -15.72
CA VAL A 127 11.53 3.35 -17.08
C VAL A 127 10.34 2.48 -17.43
N TYR A 128 9.81 2.67 -18.64
CA TYR A 128 8.66 1.93 -19.13
C TYR A 128 9.07 0.98 -20.28
N ARG A 129 8.41 -0.16 -20.35
CA ARG A 129 8.40 -1.09 -21.48
C ARG A 129 6.96 -1.56 -21.67
N ASP A 130 6.51 -1.64 -22.92
CA ASP A 130 5.15 -2.08 -23.27
C ASP A 130 4.03 -1.36 -22.49
N GLY A 131 4.20 -0.05 -22.26
CA GLY A 131 3.23 0.79 -21.56
C GLY A 131 3.15 0.64 -20.03
N VAL A 132 4.04 -0.14 -19.43
CA VAL A 132 4.09 -0.37 -17.96
C VAL A 132 5.51 -0.18 -17.41
N ILE A 133 5.64 0.08 -16.10
CA ILE A 133 6.95 0.32 -15.47
C ILE A 133 7.81 -0.96 -15.57
N SER A 134 9.01 -0.89 -16.14
CA SER A 134 9.97 -2.00 -16.14
C SER A 134 10.96 -1.91 -14.98
N SER A 135 11.30 -0.69 -14.58
CA SER A 135 12.19 -0.43 -13.47
C SER A 135 11.94 0.94 -12.88
N GLU A 136 12.18 1.09 -11.59
CA GLU A 136 12.29 2.40 -10.96
C GLU A 136 13.65 2.53 -10.28
N THR A 137 14.21 3.74 -10.35
CA THR A 137 15.41 4.14 -9.63
C THR A 137 15.02 5.14 -8.56
N ILE A 138 15.39 4.87 -7.31
CA ILE A 138 15.18 5.76 -6.18
C ILE A 138 16.52 6.29 -5.69
N GLU A 139 16.68 7.60 -5.76
CA GLU A 139 17.87 8.33 -5.33
C GLU A 139 17.49 9.26 -4.18
N LYS A 140 17.99 8.95 -2.98
CA LYS A 140 17.71 9.74 -1.77
C LYS A 140 19.00 10.38 -1.29
N LYS A 141 18.98 11.68 -1.01
CA LYS A 141 20.19 12.45 -0.64
C LYS A 141 20.97 11.77 0.48
N GLY A 142 22.22 11.41 0.26
CA GLY A 142 23.05 10.73 1.28
C GLY A 142 22.60 9.29 1.58
N ALA A 143 22.05 8.58 0.60
CA ALA A 143 21.81 7.14 0.65
C ALA A 143 22.21 6.51 -0.70
N GLU A 144 22.47 5.20 -0.70
CA GLU A 144 22.74 4.47 -1.93
C GLU A 144 21.52 4.47 -2.86
N LYS A 145 21.80 4.50 -4.16
CA LYS A 145 20.79 4.37 -5.21
C LYS A 145 20.15 2.99 -5.12
N LYS A 146 18.82 2.96 -5.08
CA LYS A 146 18.04 1.72 -5.09
C LYS A 146 17.39 1.55 -6.45
N VAL A 147 17.42 0.33 -6.97
CA VAL A 147 16.75 -0.02 -8.22
C VAL A 147 15.78 -1.15 -7.94
N ASN A 148 14.52 -0.93 -8.26
CA ASN A 148 13.51 -1.98 -8.22
C ASN A 148 13.19 -2.41 -9.65
N GLN A 149 13.05 -3.72 -9.85
CA GLN A 149 12.71 -4.32 -11.14
C GLN A 149 11.28 -4.84 -11.10
N PHE A 150 10.55 -4.59 -12.19
CA PHE A 150 9.12 -4.85 -12.27
C PHE A 150 8.84 -5.92 -13.32
N PHE A 151 7.95 -6.83 -12.94
CA PHE A 151 7.50 -7.97 -13.71
C PHE A 151 5.98 -8.01 -13.67
N TYR A 152 5.37 -8.60 -14.69
CA TYR A 152 3.92 -8.65 -14.85
C TYR A 152 3.50 -10.04 -15.28
N ASN A 153 2.53 -10.57 -14.56
CA ASN A 153 1.90 -11.82 -14.92
C ASN A 153 0.43 -11.71 -14.53
N GLN A 154 -0.46 -12.00 -15.50
CA GLN A 154 -1.91 -11.86 -15.36
C GLN A 154 -2.32 -10.43 -14.96
N ASP A 155 -2.87 -10.25 -13.75
CA ASP A 155 -3.37 -9.00 -13.19
C ASP A 155 -2.51 -8.48 -12.02
N LYS A 156 -1.28 -9.01 -11.89
CA LYS A 156 -0.37 -8.71 -10.78
C LYS A 156 0.92 -8.08 -11.28
N MET A 157 1.42 -7.15 -10.47
CA MET A 157 2.73 -6.55 -10.61
C MET A 157 3.65 -7.14 -9.55
N TYR A 158 4.81 -7.61 -9.97
CA TYR A 158 5.80 -8.22 -9.11
C TYR A 158 7.04 -7.33 -9.09
N ILE A 159 7.52 -7.00 -7.89
CA ILE A 159 8.62 -6.06 -7.71
C ILE A 159 9.73 -6.78 -6.96
N LYS A 160 10.85 -6.97 -7.64
CA LYS A 160 12.10 -7.35 -6.98
C LYS A 160 12.78 -6.07 -6.51
N ASN A 161 12.75 -5.83 -5.20
CA ASN A 161 13.26 -4.59 -4.66
C ASN A 161 14.76 -4.68 -4.31
N ALA A 162 15.39 -3.52 -4.15
CA ALA A 162 16.82 -3.44 -3.83
C ALA A 162 17.21 -4.05 -2.46
N ASN A 163 16.23 -4.30 -1.58
CA ASN A 163 16.46 -4.87 -0.25
C ASN A 163 16.22 -6.40 -0.23
N GLN A 164 16.20 -7.07 -1.38
CA GLN A 164 15.91 -8.51 -1.51
C GLN A 164 14.51 -8.93 -1.02
N LEU A 165 13.58 -7.99 -0.88
CA LEU A 165 12.16 -8.31 -0.72
C LEU A 165 11.53 -8.48 -2.10
N PHE A 166 10.57 -9.38 -2.15
CA PHE A 166 9.76 -9.62 -3.33
C PHE A 166 8.33 -9.21 -3.04
N ASP A 167 7.89 -8.12 -3.65
CA ASP A 167 6.54 -7.59 -3.48
C ASP A 167 5.65 -8.06 -4.63
N VAL A 168 4.40 -8.40 -4.32
CA VAL A 168 3.33 -8.67 -5.27
C VAL A 168 2.22 -7.66 -5.01
N ILE A 169 1.83 -6.92 -6.02
CA ILE A 169 0.83 -5.86 -5.93
C ILE A 169 -0.28 -6.17 -6.93
N TRP A 170 -1.53 -5.95 -6.52
CA TRP A 170 -2.71 -6.07 -7.37
C TRP A 170 -3.79 -5.08 -6.94
N LEU A 171 -4.87 -5.00 -7.71
CA LEU A 171 -6.06 -4.21 -7.37
C LEU A 171 -7.22 -5.15 -7.04
N GLU A 172 -7.97 -4.80 -6.00
CA GLU A 172 -9.31 -5.33 -5.73
C GLU A 172 -10.30 -4.16 -5.75
N GLY A 173 -11.08 -4.05 -6.82
CA GLY A 173 -11.75 -2.80 -7.15
C GLY A 173 -10.72 -1.69 -7.37
N ASP A 174 -10.83 -0.59 -6.63
CA ASP A 174 -9.85 0.50 -6.65
C ASP A 174 -8.82 0.40 -5.52
N VAL A 175 -8.93 -0.60 -4.64
CA VAL A 175 -8.06 -0.76 -3.48
C VAL A 175 -6.78 -1.48 -3.89
N MET A 176 -5.64 -0.85 -3.63
CA MET A 176 -4.35 -1.47 -3.86
C MET A 176 -4.00 -2.42 -2.73
N MET A 177 -3.71 -3.65 -3.13
CA MET A 177 -3.38 -4.77 -2.29
C MET A 177 -1.91 -5.12 -2.47
N LYS A 178 -1.26 -5.52 -1.38
CA LYS A 178 0.16 -5.89 -1.39
C LYS A 178 0.40 -7.18 -0.62
N LYS A 179 1.30 -8.01 -1.14
CA LYS A 179 1.91 -9.13 -0.45
C LYS A 179 3.43 -9.01 -0.53
N THR A 180 4.11 -9.12 0.60
CA THR A 180 5.57 -8.98 0.69
C THR A 180 6.15 -10.31 1.14
N TYR A 181 7.11 -10.82 0.37
CA TYR A 181 7.89 -11.99 0.73
C TYR A 181 9.25 -11.56 1.31
N LEU A 182 9.63 -12.18 2.44
CA LEU A 182 10.93 -12.10 3.08
C LEU A 182 11.53 -13.50 3.05
N GLU A 183 12.70 -13.68 2.42
CA GLU A 183 13.35 -14.99 2.32
C GLU A 183 12.42 -16.09 1.79
N GLN A 184 11.66 -15.77 0.74
CA GLN A 184 10.65 -16.64 0.12
C GLN A 184 9.46 -17.03 1.02
N LYS A 185 9.35 -16.47 2.22
CA LYS A 185 8.21 -16.66 3.12
C LYS A 185 7.34 -15.42 3.13
N ILE A 186 6.04 -15.62 3.33
CA ILE A 186 5.10 -14.50 3.45
C ILE A 186 5.45 -13.73 4.72
N GLY A 187 5.92 -12.50 4.56
CA GLY A 187 6.13 -11.57 5.66
C GLY A 187 4.84 -10.81 5.96
N PHE A 188 4.29 -10.14 4.94
CA PHE A 188 3.08 -9.34 5.04
C PHE A 188 2.11 -9.67 3.91
N GLU A 189 0.81 -9.59 4.19
CA GLU A 189 -0.24 -9.81 3.19
C GLU A 189 -1.47 -8.94 3.49
N ASP A 190 -1.87 -8.15 2.51
CA ASP A 190 -3.16 -7.49 2.53
C ASP A 190 -4.24 -8.43 1.97
N ARG A 191 -5.43 -8.36 2.56
CA ARG A 191 -6.67 -8.92 1.99
C ARG A 191 -7.79 -7.89 2.07
N LEU A 192 -8.67 -7.87 1.09
CA LEU A 192 -9.88 -7.06 1.15
C LEU A 192 -11.01 -7.94 1.68
N MET A 193 -11.69 -7.47 2.72
CA MET A 193 -12.89 -8.09 3.24
C MET A 193 -13.98 -7.04 3.31
N HIS A 194 -14.98 -7.17 2.45
CA HIS A 194 -15.95 -6.11 2.19
C HIS A 194 -15.20 -4.82 1.78
N ASP A 195 -15.45 -3.69 2.43
CA ASP A 195 -14.73 -2.44 2.19
C ASP A 195 -13.56 -2.22 3.17
N CYS A 196 -13.07 -3.27 3.83
CA CYS A 196 -11.95 -3.17 4.77
C CYS A 196 -10.70 -3.87 4.25
N ARG A 197 -9.62 -3.11 4.05
CA ARG A 197 -8.29 -3.67 3.82
C ARG A 197 -7.68 -4.09 5.15
N ILE A 198 -7.33 -5.37 5.27
CA ILE A 198 -6.72 -5.95 6.46
C ILE A 198 -5.30 -6.36 6.10
N THR A 199 -4.31 -5.85 6.83
CA THR A 199 -2.91 -6.26 6.69
C THR A 199 -2.59 -7.32 7.73
N LYS A 200 -2.05 -8.44 7.27
CA LYS A 200 -1.55 -9.53 8.10
C LYS A 200 -0.03 -9.54 8.17
N SER A 201 0.49 -9.95 9.31
CA SER A 201 1.89 -10.33 9.50
C SER A 201 1.95 -11.65 10.28
N LEU A 202 2.73 -12.61 9.80
CA LEU A 202 2.89 -13.92 10.45
C LEU A 202 1.56 -14.61 10.82
N GLY A 203 0.54 -14.47 9.95
CA GLY A 203 -0.79 -15.05 10.14
C GLY A 203 -1.74 -14.26 11.05
N GLN A 204 -1.29 -13.18 11.67
CA GLN A 204 -2.09 -12.32 12.55
C GLN A 204 -2.49 -11.02 11.86
N ASP A 205 -3.72 -10.55 12.10
CA ASP A 205 -4.21 -9.26 11.59
C ASP A 205 -3.55 -8.13 12.40
N ILE A 206 -2.71 -7.30 11.77
CA ILE A 206 -1.93 -6.24 12.43
C ILE A 206 -2.43 -4.81 12.16
N ASN A 207 -3.22 -4.65 11.10
CA ASN A 207 -3.81 -3.36 10.74
C ASN A 207 -5.11 -3.60 9.97
N LYS A 208 -6.05 -2.67 10.11
CA LYS A 208 -7.29 -2.67 9.33
C LYS A 208 -7.68 -1.24 9.01
N ILE A 209 -8.01 -1.01 7.75
CA ILE A 209 -8.53 0.26 7.26
C ILE A 209 -9.85 -0.04 6.56
N CYS A 210 -10.95 0.50 7.08
CA CYS A 210 -12.26 0.40 6.46
C CYS A 210 -12.59 1.67 5.71
N TYR A 211 -12.98 1.50 4.46
CA TYR A 211 -13.49 2.54 3.59
C TYR A 211 -15.02 2.53 3.66
N SER A 212 -15.66 3.70 3.49
CA SER A 212 -17.12 3.73 3.31
C SER A 212 -17.55 3.12 1.97
N ASN A 213 -16.64 3.05 1.01
CA ASN A 213 -16.81 2.43 -0.30
C ASN A 213 -15.41 2.17 -0.91
N SER A 214 -15.13 0.94 -1.32
CA SER A 214 -13.89 0.51 -1.99
C SER A 214 -13.66 1.12 -3.39
N ALA A 215 -14.67 1.76 -3.99
CA ALA A 215 -14.57 2.52 -5.24
C ALA A 215 -14.22 4.02 -5.03
N PHE A 216 -13.92 4.44 -3.80
CA PHE A 216 -13.53 5.81 -3.45
C PHE A 216 -14.45 6.90 -4.05
N LYS A 217 -15.71 6.97 -3.62
CA LYS A 217 -16.64 8.04 -4.07
C LYS A 217 -17.09 8.91 -2.91
N VAL A 218 -17.18 10.22 -3.14
CA VAL A 218 -17.74 11.17 -2.17
C VAL A 218 -19.27 10.94 -2.05
N PRO A 219 -19.86 10.93 -0.84
CA PRO A 219 -19.23 11.11 0.47
C PRO A 219 -18.34 9.92 0.86
N PHE A 220 -17.09 10.23 1.25
CA PHE A 220 -16.06 9.22 1.50
C PHE A 220 -15.53 9.31 2.94
N LYS A 221 -15.47 8.17 3.63
CA LYS A 221 -14.94 8.04 4.99
C LYS A 221 -13.92 6.91 5.06
N VAL A 222 -12.94 7.09 5.94
CA VAL A 222 -11.94 6.10 6.29
C VAL A 222 -11.94 5.92 7.79
N LYS A 223 -11.90 4.67 8.24
CA LYS A 223 -11.83 4.29 9.63
C LYS A 223 -10.64 3.38 9.84
N GLU A 224 -9.71 3.80 10.69
CA GLU A 224 -8.47 3.07 10.95
C GLU A 224 -8.59 2.29 12.24
N PHE A 225 -7.96 1.12 12.28
CA PHE A 225 -7.86 0.27 13.45
C PHE A 225 -6.38 0.02 13.73
N THR A 226 -5.97 0.24 14.97
CA THR A 226 -4.58 0.06 15.40
C THR A 226 -4.43 -1.23 16.20
N PRO A 227 -3.28 -1.91 16.12
CA PRO A 227 -3.02 -3.08 16.92
C PRO A 227 -2.86 -2.72 18.39
N ASP A 228 -3.51 -3.49 19.25
CA ASP A 228 -3.30 -3.57 20.69
C ASP A 228 -2.84 -4.99 21.01
N VAL A 229 -1.66 -5.11 21.61
CA VAL A 229 -1.02 -6.40 21.85
C VAL A 229 -1.21 -6.77 23.30
N ASP A 230 -1.90 -7.88 23.55
CA ASP A 230 -2.03 -8.42 24.90
C ASP A 230 -0.64 -8.83 25.41
N PRO A 231 -0.14 -8.25 26.52
CA PRO A 231 1.23 -8.45 26.98
C PRO A 231 1.49 -9.86 27.53
N LYS A 232 0.46 -10.66 27.79
CA LYS A 232 0.58 -12.03 28.35
C LYS A 232 0.46 -13.10 27.27
N THR A 233 -0.38 -12.86 26.27
CA THR A 233 -0.70 -13.85 25.23
C THR A 233 -0.09 -13.52 23.87
N GLU A 234 0.51 -12.33 23.73
CA GLU A 234 1.00 -11.77 22.45
C GLU A 234 -0.10 -11.69 21.37
N LYS A 235 -1.36 -11.84 21.77
CA LYS A 235 -2.49 -11.78 20.87
C LYS A 235 -2.72 -10.33 20.45
N ILE A 236 -2.79 -10.12 19.14
CA ILE A 236 -3.12 -8.82 18.56
C ILE A 236 -4.63 -8.67 18.47
N ASN A 237 -5.15 -7.62 19.10
CA ASN A 237 -6.51 -7.15 18.95
C ASN A 237 -6.50 -5.86 18.14
N LEU A 238 -7.41 -5.71 17.18
CA LEU A 238 -7.53 -4.48 16.40
C LEU A 238 -8.55 -3.57 17.06
N ILE A 239 -8.07 -2.49 17.69
CA ILE A 239 -8.91 -1.49 18.34
C ILE A 239 -9.27 -0.41 17.35
N GLU A 240 -10.52 0.02 17.39
CA GLU A 240 -10.99 1.16 16.62
C GLU A 240 -10.21 2.42 16.97
N GLY A 241 -9.56 3.00 15.96
CA GLY A 241 -8.78 4.23 16.08
C GLY A 241 -9.54 5.44 15.53
N SER A 242 -8.80 6.40 14.98
CA SER A 242 -9.39 7.59 14.39
C SER A 242 -10.16 7.28 13.11
N TRP A 243 -11.17 8.09 12.85
CA TRP A 243 -11.84 8.13 11.56
C TRP A 243 -11.59 9.47 10.88
N SER A 244 -11.63 9.46 9.56
CA SER A 244 -11.50 10.64 8.73
C SER A 244 -12.57 10.66 7.64
N GLU A 245 -13.02 11.84 7.24
CA GLU A 245 -13.99 12.01 6.16
C GLU A 245 -13.66 13.22 5.29
N ILE A 246 -14.07 13.17 4.02
CA ILE A 246 -14.03 14.33 3.14
C ILE A 246 -15.42 14.95 3.00
N LYS A 247 -15.51 16.27 3.20
CA LYS A 247 -16.73 17.07 3.08
C LYS A 247 -16.54 18.17 2.05
N LEU A 248 -17.56 18.37 1.22
CA LEU A 248 -17.69 19.55 0.36
C LEU A 248 -18.04 20.75 1.24
N VAL A 249 -17.29 21.84 1.11
CA VAL A 249 -17.49 23.10 1.87
C VAL A 249 -18.07 24.18 0.96
N SER A 250 -17.57 24.27 -0.27
CA SER A 250 -18.09 25.11 -1.34
C SER A 250 -17.87 24.43 -2.68
N SER A 251 -18.39 24.99 -3.78
CA SER A 251 -18.43 24.38 -5.13
C SER A 251 -17.18 23.61 -5.58
N ASN A 252 -15.98 24.06 -5.20
CA ASN A 252 -14.70 23.45 -5.54
C ASN A 252 -13.75 23.27 -4.33
N LYS A 253 -14.24 23.44 -3.10
CA LYS A 253 -13.43 23.37 -1.89
C LYS A 253 -13.92 22.25 -0.98
N TYR A 254 -12.98 21.42 -0.56
CA TYR A 254 -13.20 20.28 0.32
C TYR A 254 -12.38 20.41 1.59
N GLN A 255 -12.88 19.83 2.66
CA GLN A 255 -12.14 19.61 3.90
C GLN A 255 -12.03 18.13 4.18
N ILE A 256 -10.85 17.70 4.64
CA ILE A 256 -10.66 16.38 5.21
C ILE A 256 -10.60 16.55 6.71
N LEU A 257 -11.57 15.96 7.39
CA LEU A 257 -11.73 16.03 8.83
C LEU A 257 -11.16 14.75 9.43
N LYS A 258 -10.46 14.86 10.56
CA LYS A 258 -10.07 13.74 11.41
C LYS A 258 -10.82 13.89 12.73
N ASN A 259 -11.62 12.89 13.11
CA ASN A 259 -12.47 12.94 14.30
C ASN A 259 -13.29 14.26 14.40
N ASN A 260 -14.02 14.61 13.33
CA ASN A 260 -14.79 15.86 13.18
C ASN A 260 -13.98 17.18 13.18
N GLN A 261 -12.66 17.16 13.26
CA GLN A 261 -11.85 18.38 13.21
C GLN A 261 -11.18 18.51 11.83
N PRO A 262 -11.34 19.65 11.11
CA PRO A 262 -10.62 19.88 9.87
C PRO A 262 -9.10 19.78 10.09
N GLN A 263 -8.45 18.92 9.31
CA GLN A 263 -6.98 18.77 9.30
C GLN A 263 -6.38 19.20 7.97
N PHE A 264 -7.15 19.06 6.89
CA PHE A 264 -6.71 19.44 5.56
C PHE A 264 -7.80 20.17 4.79
N GLU A 265 -7.38 21.05 3.88
CA GLU A 265 -8.24 21.66 2.87
C GLU A 265 -7.70 21.35 1.48
N VAL A 266 -8.60 21.06 0.55
CA VAL A 266 -8.30 20.82 -0.86
C VAL A 266 -9.16 21.76 -1.70
N GLU A 267 -8.55 22.48 -2.63
CA GLU A 267 -9.27 23.32 -3.60
C GLU A 267 -8.99 22.79 -5.00
N LEU A 268 -10.04 22.61 -5.80
CA LEU A 268 -9.96 22.28 -7.21
C LEU A 268 -10.12 23.54 -8.07
N ASP A 269 -9.51 23.58 -9.25
CA ASP A 269 -9.76 24.64 -10.23
C ASP A 269 -11.03 24.37 -11.07
N GLN A 270 -11.33 25.27 -12.00
CA GLN A 270 -12.50 25.17 -12.88
C GLN A 270 -12.50 23.91 -13.77
N ASN A 271 -11.34 23.33 -14.02
CA ASN A 271 -11.17 22.11 -14.81
C ASN A 271 -11.13 20.84 -13.94
N GLN A 272 -11.49 20.95 -12.64
CA GLN A 272 -11.43 19.86 -11.66
C GLN A 272 -10.00 19.34 -11.42
N ARG A 273 -8.98 20.20 -11.54
CA ARG A 273 -7.59 19.87 -11.19
C ARG A 273 -7.27 20.34 -9.78
N LEU A 274 -6.36 19.67 -9.09
CA LEU A 274 -5.88 20.13 -7.79
C LEU A 274 -5.23 21.51 -7.95
N LYS A 275 -5.72 22.50 -7.21
CA LYS A 275 -5.21 23.88 -7.28
C LYS A 275 -4.41 24.22 -6.03
N LYS A 276 -4.96 23.85 -4.87
CA LYS A 276 -4.33 24.07 -3.56
C LYS A 276 -4.56 22.91 -2.63
N PHE A 277 -3.55 22.65 -1.82
CA PHE A 277 -3.62 21.76 -0.68
C PHE A 277 -3.12 22.49 0.56
N LYS A 278 -3.86 22.40 1.66
CA LYS A 278 -3.49 23.00 2.94
C LYS A 278 -3.51 21.95 4.02
N PHE A 279 -2.40 21.77 4.71
CA PHE A 279 -2.34 21.10 6.00
C PHE A 279 -2.53 22.14 7.10
N LEU A 280 -3.52 21.97 7.96
CA LEU A 280 -3.90 22.94 8.98
C LEU A 280 -3.02 22.88 10.24
N GLY A 281 -2.03 21.98 10.26
CA GLY A 281 -1.15 21.77 11.40
C GLY A 281 -1.78 20.86 12.45
N ASN A 282 -0.94 20.31 13.31
CA ASN A 282 -1.38 19.61 14.52
C ASN A 282 -0.68 20.22 15.74
N LYS A 283 -1.46 20.86 16.61
CA LYS A 283 -0.94 21.48 17.84
C LYS A 283 -0.37 20.46 18.82
N SER A 284 -0.96 19.26 18.94
CA SER A 284 -0.45 18.21 19.84
C SER A 284 0.95 17.76 19.43
N ASP A 285 1.19 17.69 18.12
CA ASP A 285 2.42 17.17 17.54
C ASP A 285 3.40 18.28 17.16
N LYS A 286 3.10 19.54 17.55
CA LYS A 286 3.87 20.75 17.21
C LYS A 286 4.11 20.93 15.71
N GLN A 287 3.21 20.42 14.88
CA GLN A 287 3.30 20.53 13.43
C GLN A 287 2.65 21.83 12.96
N GLN A 288 3.42 22.65 12.24
CA GLN A 288 2.96 23.93 11.73
C GLN A 288 2.05 23.76 10.51
N PRO A 289 1.10 24.69 10.28
CA PRO A 289 0.32 24.70 9.05
C PRO A 289 1.21 24.88 7.82
N MET A 290 0.87 24.18 6.74
CA MET A 290 1.56 24.29 5.45
C MET A 290 0.53 24.45 4.34
N GLN A 291 0.85 25.27 3.34
CA GLN A 291 0.01 25.47 2.17
C GLN A 291 0.84 25.27 0.91
N PHE A 292 0.23 24.62 -0.07
CA PHE A 292 0.87 24.25 -1.32
C PHE A 292 0.00 24.64 -2.50
N ASP A 293 0.61 25.29 -3.50
CA ASP A 293 -0.02 25.66 -4.77
C ASP A 293 0.44 24.70 -5.86
N PHE A 294 -0.49 24.28 -6.72
CA PHE A 294 -0.26 23.33 -7.81
C PHE A 294 -0.20 24.09 -9.13
N THR A 295 0.88 23.86 -9.87
CA THR A 295 1.11 24.46 -11.19
C THR A 295 1.33 23.36 -12.22
N TYR A 296 0.67 23.48 -13.37
CA TYR A 296 0.70 22.48 -14.42
C TYR A 296 1.22 23.08 -15.73
N THR A 297 2.01 22.30 -16.45
CA THR A 297 2.26 22.50 -17.88
C THR A 297 1.69 21.31 -18.65
N PHE A 298 1.28 21.54 -19.89
CA PHE A 298 0.56 20.55 -20.70
C PHE A 298 1.31 20.28 -22.00
N TYR A 299 1.11 19.08 -22.54
CA TYR A 299 1.42 18.82 -23.93
C TYR A 299 0.51 19.64 -24.85
N LYS A 300 1.06 20.09 -25.98
CA LYS A 300 0.32 20.85 -26.99
C LYS A 300 -0.61 19.94 -27.77
#